data_AF-A0A842WFX4-F1
#
_entry.id   AF-A0A842WFX4-F1
#
_cell.length_a   1.000
_cell.length_b   1.000
_cell.length_c   1.000
_cell.angle_alpha   90.00
_cell.angle_beta   90.00
_cell.angle_gamma   90.00
#
_symmetry.space_group_name_H-M   'P 1'
#
loop_
_entity.id
_entity.type
_entity.pdbx_description
1 polymer ?
#
loop_
_entity_poly.entity_id
_entity_poly.type
_entity_poly.pdbx_seq_one_letter_code
_entity_poly.pdbx_strand_id
1 'polypeptide(L)'
;MGGTAKSLNPEIRIKKSRAELNRLAEKHAHNIRNGLSPQVRESALFGLMDILLTDSSQIKNDRVGTLTWALNDREERVSVTSDLALTMLVKDYPDKVFPILIQNEKSAGPKLSRKISETIRSIYSLSSFRDRVKLRDLERKHGRELAAKTRQSKQKLRRVA
;
A
#
# COMPACT_ATOMS: atom_id res chain seq x y z
N MET A 1 -49.02 -10.06 -3.45
CA MET A 1 -48.45 -9.24 -4.54
C MET A 1 -47.47 -8.26 -3.92
N GLY A 2 -46.21 -8.33 -4.35
CA GLY A 2 -45.05 -7.80 -3.63
C GLY A 2 -44.88 -6.30 -3.77
N GLY A 3 -44.63 -5.64 -2.63
CA GLY A 3 -44.11 -4.28 -2.60
C GLY A 3 -42.69 -4.29 -3.17
N THR A 4 -42.50 -3.57 -4.27
CA THR A 4 -41.17 -3.23 -4.79
C THR A 4 -40.48 -2.35 -3.77
N ALA A 5 -39.59 -2.95 -2.97
CA ALA A 5 -38.61 -2.22 -2.19
C ALA A 5 -37.88 -1.27 -3.15
N LYS A 6 -38.05 0.03 -2.91
CA LYS A 6 -37.27 1.08 -3.55
C LYS A 6 -35.80 0.67 -3.48
N SER A 7 -35.20 0.46 -4.65
CA SER A 7 -33.76 0.32 -4.84
C SER A 7 -33.07 1.40 -4.02
N LEU A 8 -32.36 0.97 -2.98
CA LEU A 8 -31.42 1.83 -2.26
C LEU A 8 -30.42 2.34 -3.29
N ASN A 9 -30.37 3.66 -3.42
CA ASN A 9 -29.46 4.39 -4.30
C ASN A 9 -28.07 3.74 -4.30
N PRO A 10 -27.48 3.43 -5.47
CA PRO A 10 -26.05 3.16 -5.53
C PRO A 10 -25.37 4.43 -5.02
N GLU A 11 -24.57 4.28 -3.97
CA GLU A 11 -23.82 5.32 -3.31
C GLU A 11 -23.31 6.35 -4.33
N ILE A 12 -23.81 7.58 -4.24
CA ILE A 12 -23.21 8.72 -4.93
C ILE A 12 -21.87 8.94 -4.23
N ARG A 13 -20.85 8.17 -4.63
CA ARG A 13 -19.46 8.46 -4.31
C ARG A 13 -19.13 9.70 -5.10
N ILE A 14 -19.40 10.88 -4.52
CA ILE A 14 -19.08 12.17 -5.13
C ILE A 14 -17.58 12.11 -5.46
N LYS A 15 -17.26 11.91 -6.74
CA LYS A 15 -15.88 11.93 -7.21
C LYS A 15 -15.42 13.38 -7.05
N LYS A 16 -14.64 13.65 -6.00
CA LYS A 16 -13.97 14.94 -5.83
C LYS A 16 -13.18 15.26 -7.09
N SER A 17 -13.23 16.52 -7.51
CA SER A 17 -12.47 16.95 -8.68
C SER A 17 -10.96 16.82 -8.42
N ARG A 18 -10.15 16.68 -9.47
CA ARG A 18 -8.69 16.61 -9.33
C ARG A 18 -8.11 17.84 -8.63
N ALA A 19 -8.67 19.02 -8.90
CA ALA A 19 -8.28 20.27 -8.24
C ALA A 19 -8.60 20.25 -6.74
N GLU A 20 -9.74 19.68 -6.36
CA GLU A 20 -10.14 19.53 -4.95
C GLU A 20 -9.25 18.53 -4.22
N LEU A 21 -8.93 17.37 -4.84
CA LEU A 21 -7.96 16.43 -4.29
C LEU A 21 -6.58 17.07 -4.10
N ASN A 22 -6.15 17.91 -5.04
CA ASN A 22 -4.89 18.63 -4.92
C ASN A 22 -4.87 19.59 -3.72
N ARG A 23 -5.93 20.39 -3.54
CA ARG A 23 -6.10 21.29 -2.39
C ARG A 23 -6.13 20.53 -1.06
N LEU A 24 -6.83 19.40 -1.02
CA LEU A 24 -6.90 18.56 0.19
C LEU A 24 -5.54 17.94 0.52
N ALA A 25 -4.81 17.44 -0.48
CA ALA A 25 -3.48 16.89 -0.27
C ALA A 25 -2.50 17.96 0.26
N GLU A 26 -2.57 19.19 -0.26
CA GLU A 26 -1.80 20.33 0.25
C GLU A 26 -2.15 20.66 1.70
N LYS A 27 -3.44 20.69 2.05
CA LYS A 27 -3.90 20.90 3.42
C LYS A 27 -3.41 19.80 4.37
N HIS A 28 -3.48 18.53 3.95
CA HIS A 28 -2.98 17.42 4.77
C HIS A 28 -1.46 17.48 4.92
N ALA A 29 -0.71 17.77 3.85
CA ALA A 29 0.74 17.94 3.93
C ALA A 29 1.14 19.08 4.88
N HIS A 30 0.41 20.19 4.84
CA HIS A 30 0.60 21.30 5.78
C HIS A 30 0.34 20.85 7.23
N ASN A 31 -0.76 20.14 7.49
CA ASN A 31 -1.11 19.66 8.82
C ASN A 31 -0.13 18.61 9.35
N ILE A 32 0.49 17.79 8.49
CA ILE A 32 1.55 16.86 8.90
C ILE A 32 2.77 17.65 9.39
N ARG A 33 3.17 18.71 8.69
CA ARG A 33 4.37 19.47 9.04
C ARG A 33 4.18 20.40 10.23
N ASN A 34 2.99 21.01 10.34
CA ASN A 34 2.73 22.11 11.28
C ASN A 34 1.67 21.77 12.34
N GLY A 35 1.08 20.58 12.31
CA GLY A 35 0.01 20.18 13.22
C GLY A 35 0.48 20.20 14.67
N LEU A 36 -0.22 20.99 15.48
CA LEU A 36 0.10 21.24 16.89
C LEU A 36 -0.02 20.00 17.78
N SER A 37 -0.84 19.01 17.38
CA SER A 37 -1.01 17.76 18.13
C SER A 37 -0.67 16.51 17.29
N PRO A 38 -0.19 15.43 17.93
CA PRO A 38 0.07 14.15 17.27
C PRO A 38 -1.17 13.59 16.55
N GLN A 39 -2.37 13.78 17.14
CA GLN A 39 -3.66 13.37 16.59
C GLN A 39 -3.94 14.03 15.23
N VAL A 40 -3.66 15.34 15.13
CA VAL A 40 -3.88 16.09 13.89
C VAL A 40 -2.91 15.63 12.80
N ARG A 41 -1.63 15.43 13.14
CA ARG A 41 -0.63 14.93 12.19
C ARG A 41 -0.97 13.53 11.70
N GLU A 42 -1.35 12.64 12.60
CA GLU A 42 -1.75 11.27 12.25
C GLU A 42 -3.01 11.23 11.37
N SER A 43 -4.06 11.97 11.75
CA SER A 43 -5.27 12.07 10.92
C SER A 43 -4.95 12.63 9.52
N ALA A 44 -4.02 13.59 9.44
CA ALA A 44 -3.57 14.14 8.17
C ALA A 44 -2.73 13.15 7.35
N LEU A 45 -1.94 12.26 7.98
CA LEU A 45 -1.26 11.16 7.29
C LEU A 45 -2.26 10.21 6.62
N PHE A 46 -3.31 9.79 7.33
CA PHE A 46 -4.37 8.96 6.75
C PHE A 46 -5.07 9.66 5.58
N GLY A 47 -5.42 10.95 5.74
CA GLY A 47 -6.05 11.72 4.68
C GLY A 47 -5.16 11.89 3.45
N LEU A 48 -3.86 12.15 3.63
CA LEU A 48 -2.92 12.24 2.52
C LEU A 48 -2.76 10.87 1.82
N MET A 49 -2.61 9.79 2.58
CA MET A 49 -2.53 8.43 2.04
C MET A 49 -3.76 8.07 1.21
N ASP A 50 -4.97 8.32 1.71
CA ASP A 50 -6.23 8.02 1.01
C ASP A 50 -6.32 8.75 -0.34
N ILE A 51 -5.91 10.02 -0.39
CA ILE A 51 -5.87 10.79 -1.64
C ILE A 51 -4.86 10.20 -2.62
N LEU A 52 -3.66 9.84 -2.15
CA LEU A 52 -2.61 9.28 -3.00
C LEU A 52 -2.97 7.89 -3.53
N LEU A 53 -3.68 7.08 -2.75
CA LEU A 53 -4.20 5.78 -3.18
C LEU A 53 -5.37 5.93 -4.16
N THR A 54 -6.24 6.93 -3.96
CA THR A 54 -7.40 7.21 -4.81
C THR A 54 -7.01 7.75 -6.18
N ASP A 55 -6.03 8.64 -6.25
CA ASP A 55 -5.54 9.22 -7.50
C ASP A 55 -4.01 9.16 -7.55
N SER A 56 -3.48 8.15 -8.24
CA SER A 56 -2.04 7.95 -8.38
C SER A 56 -1.31 9.07 -9.13
N SER A 57 -2.03 10.01 -9.78
CA SER A 57 -1.45 11.23 -10.35
C SER A 57 -1.09 12.27 -9.28
N GLN A 58 -1.59 12.09 -8.06
CA GLN A 58 -1.27 12.89 -6.89
C GLN A 58 0.04 12.45 -6.23
N ILE A 59 0.62 11.29 -6.60
CA ILE A 59 1.92 10.81 -6.10
C ILE A 59 3.02 11.69 -6.71
N LYS A 60 3.48 12.65 -5.91
CA LYS A 60 4.46 13.68 -6.26
C LYS A 60 5.56 13.73 -5.18
N ASN A 61 6.73 14.26 -5.55
CA ASN A 61 7.90 14.32 -4.68
C ASN A 61 7.65 15.02 -3.34
N ASP A 62 6.93 16.15 -3.36
CA ASP A 62 6.58 16.93 -2.18
C ASP A 62 5.70 16.17 -1.18
N ARG A 63 4.76 15.37 -1.69
CA ARG A 63 3.79 14.62 -0.88
C ARG A 63 4.37 13.34 -0.30
N VAL A 64 5.03 12.55 -1.13
CA VAL A 64 5.77 11.38 -0.64
C VAL A 64 6.89 11.84 0.28
N GLY A 65 7.59 12.94 -0.03
CA GLY A 65 8.56 13.56 0.86
C GLY A 65 7.98 14.01 2.19
N THR A 66 6.72 14.46 2.23
CA THR A 66 6.04 14.80 3.49
C THR A 66 5.75 13.56 4.33
N LEU A 67 5.32 12.45 3.72
CA LEU A 67 5.23 11.16 4.41
C LEU A 67 6.62 10.71 4.89
N THR A 68 7.62 10.72 4.01
CA THR A 68 8.99 10.35 4.38
C THR A 68 9.52 11.14 5.58
N TRP A 69 9.31 12.47 5.60
CA TRP A 69 9.71 13.32 6.72
C TRP A 69 9.06 12.89 8.04
N ALA A 70 7.78 12.52 8.01
CA ALA A 70 7.02 12.08 9.18
C ALA A 70 7.49 10.74 9.77
N LEU A 71 8.32 9.95 9.05
CA LEU A 71 9.02 8.82 9.66
C LEU A 71 9.89 9.25 10.84
N ASN A 72 10.43 10.47 10.83
CA ASN A 72 11.25 10.99 11.93
C ASN A 72 10.45 11.87 12.91
N ASP A 73 9.12 11.73 12.94
CA ASP A 73 8.30 12.41 13.94
C ASP A 73 8.74 12.01 15.37
N ARG A 74 8.55 12.94 16.31
CA ARG A 74 8.89 12.73 17.72
C ARG A 74 7.94 11.74 18.38
N GLU A 75 6.73 11.64 17.84
CA GLU A 75 5.66 10.80 18.35
C GLU A 75 5.63 9.48 17.59
N GLU A 76 5.79 8.38 18.32
CA GLU A 76 5.90 7.04 17.72
C GLU A 76 4.69 6.70 16.84
N ARG A 77 3.47 7.00 17.30
CA ARG A 77 2.23 6.79 16.51
C ARG A 77 2.26 7.47 15.14
N VAL A 78 2.82 8.68 15.04
CA VAL A 78 2.89 9.43 13.79
C VAL A 78 3.94 8.79 12.87
N SER A 79 5.09 8.41 13.43
CA SER A 79 6.13 7.66 12.72
C SER A 79 5.60 6.34 12.16
N VAL A 80 4.86 5.56 12.97
CA VAL A 80 4.28 4.26 12.58
C VAL A 80 3.21 4.43 11.51
N THR A 81 2.31 5.40 11.67
CA THR A 81 1.27 5.67 10.67
C THR A 81 1.88 6.14 9.34
N SER A 82 2.98 6.88 9.39
CA SER A 82 3.72 7.26 8.19
C SER A 82 4.39 6.07 7.50
N ASP A 83 4.99 5.16 8.27
CA ASP A 83 5.58 3.92 7.76
C ASP A 83 4.54 3.04 7.08
N LEU A 84 3.36 2.90 7.71
CA LEU A 84 2.21 2.21 7.13
C LEU A 84 1.76 2.84 5.81
N ALA A 85 1.63 4.18 5.77
CA ALA A 85 1.22 4.89 4.57
C ALA A 85 2.18 4.67 3.41
N LEU A 86 3.48 4.77 3.65
CA LEU A 86 4.51 4.49 2.64
C LEU A 86 4.48 3.03 2.18
N THR A 87 4.32 2.09 3.11
CA THR A 87 4.20 0.66 2.79
C THR A 87 3.00 0.38 1.88
N MET A 88 1.83 0.97 2.17
CA MET A 88 0.64 0.82 1.34
C MET A 88 0.83 1.43 -0.05
N LEU A 89 1.42 2.63 -0.13
CA LEU A 89 1.66 3.30 -1.40
C LEU A 89 2.67 2.57 -2.27
N VAL A 90 3.76 2.04 -1.69
CA VAL A 90 4.74 1.25 -2.44
C VAL A 90 4.15 -0.07 -2.90
N LYS A 91 3.28 -0.70 -2.12
CA LYS A 91 2.59 -1.93 -2.51
C LYS A 91 1.75 -1.76 -3.78
N ASP A 92 1.05 -0.63 -3.91
CA ASP A 92 0.13 -0.39 -5.03
C ASP A 92 0.79 0.39 -6.19
N TYR A 93 1.80 1.21 -5.90
CA TYR A 93 2.48 2.07 -6.88
C TYR A 93 4.02 2.08 -6.72
N PRO A 94 4.68 0.92 -6.79
CA PRO A 94 6.12 0.81 -6.52
C PRO A 94 6.96 1.70 -7.44
N ASP A 95 6.63 1.74 -8.73
CA ASP A 95 7.38 2.49 -9.75
C ASP A 95 7.33 4.01 -9.55
N LYS A 96 6.30 4.51 -8.86
CA LYS A 96 6.15 5.94 -8.57
C LYS A 96 6.77 6.33 -7.24
N VAL A 97 6.72 5.45 -6.24
CA VAL A 97 7.07 5.78 -4.86
C VAL A 97 8.54 5.47 -4.56
N PHE A 98 9.07 4.33 -5.04
CA PHE A 98 10.47 3.95 -4.78
C PHE A 98 11.50 4.98 -5.26
N PRO A 99 11.40 5.55 -6.48
CA PRO A 99 12.37 6.55 -6.92
C PRO A 99 12.44 7.75 -5.98
N ILE A 100 11.29 8.17 -5.45
CA ILE A 100 11.19 9.29 -4.52
C ILE A 100 11.77 8.93 -3.16
N LEU A 101 11.50 7.72 -2.65
CA LEU A 101 12.06 7.25 -1.38
C LEU A 101 13.59 7.18 -1.44
N ILE A 102 14.15 6.64 -2.53
CA ILE A 102 15.61 6.56 -2.74
C ILE A 102 16.21 7.97 -2.83
N GLN A 103 15.54 8.90 -3.53
CA GLN A 103 15.98 10.29 -3.59
C GLN A 103 15.98 10.94 -2.19
N ASN A 104 14.90 10.74 -1.43
CA ASN A 104 14.78 11.27 -0.07
C ASN A 104 15.87 10.70 0.85
N GLU A 105 16.13 9.39 0.78
CA GLU A 105 17.16 8.70 1.56
C GLU A 105 18.56 9.30 1.36
N LYS A 106 18.92 9.61 0.10
CA LYS A 106 20.20 10.22 -0.27
C LYS A 106 20.35 11.66 0.22
N SER A 107 19.23 12.39 0.34
CA SER A 107 19.20 13.79 0.75
C SER A 107 18.95 13.99 2.26
N ALA A 108 18.62 12.91 2.98
CA ALA A 108 18.25 12.94 4.38
C ALA A 108 19.48 12.91 5.30
N GLY A 109 19.35 13.52 6.48
CA GLY A 109 20.32 13.31 7.57
C GLY A 109 20.33 11.85 8.05
N PRO A 110 21.40 11.41 8.77
CA PRO A 110 21.64 9.99 9.06
C PRO A 110 20.47 9.25 9.71
N LYS A 111 19.78 9.91 10.66
CA LYS A 111 18.65 9.33 11.39
C LYS A 111 17.46 9.03 10.47
N LEU A 112 17.09 9.98 9.62
CA LEU A 112 15.97 9.82 8.70
C LEU A 112 16.33 8.86 7.56
N SER A 113 17.56 8.94 7.04
CA SER A 113 18.08 7.99 6.04
C SER A 113 17.94 6.54 6.52
N ARG A 114 18.39 6.23 7.75
CA ARG A 114 18.23 4.90 8.36
C ARG A 114 16.78 4.44 8.43
N LYS A 115 15.85 5.30 8.87
CA LYS A 115 14.42 4.96 8.93
C LYS A 115 13.86 4.65 7.54
N ILE A 116 14.24 5.41 6.52
CA ILE A 116 13.84 5.14 5.13
C ILE A 116 14.37 3.78 4.67
N SER A 117 15.65 3.47 4.93
CA SER A 117 16.22 2.16 4.59
C SER A 117 15.49 1.01 5.28
N GLU A 118 15.11 1.19 6.56
CA GLU A 118 14.35 0.21 7.35
C GLU A 118 12.95 0.00 6.75
N THR A 119 12.22 1.07 6.40
CA THR A 119 10.94 1.01 5.70
C THR A 119 11.06 0.27 4.37
N ILE A 120 12.03 0.65 3.52
CA ILE A 120 12.28 0.00 2.23
C ILE A 120 12.55 -1.50 2.42
N ARG A 121 13.43 -1.87 3.36
CA ARG A 121 13.75 -3.26 3.67
C ARG A 121 12.53 -4.03 4.17
N SER A 122 11.72 -3.41 5.03
CA SER A 122 10.47 -3.99 5.53
C SER A 122 9.52 -4.31 4.38
N ILE A 123 9.33 -3.37 3.45
CA ILE A 123 8.49 -3.56 2.28
C ILE A 123 8.99 -4.71 1.40
N TYR A 124 10.30 -4.80 1.14
CA TYR A 124 10.87 -5.93 0.40
C TYR A 124 10.70 -7.27 1.12
N SER A 125 10.78 -7.28 2.46
CA SER A 125 10.56 -8.49 3.25
C SER A 125 9.10 -8.97 3.16
N LEU A 126 8.14 -8.04 3.19
CA LEU A 126 6.71 -8.34 3.01
C LEU A 126 6.38 -8.79 1.57
N SER A 127 6.99 -8.14 0.57
CA SER A 127 6.82 -8.47 -0.85
C SER A 127 7.36 -9.88 -1.15
N SER A 128 8.58 -10.17 -0.69
CA SER A 128 9.20 -11.48 -0.85
C SER A 128 8.51 -12.56 -0.03
N PHE A 129 7.92 -12.25 1.13
CA PHE A 129 7.06 -13.18 1.86
C PHE A 129 5.79 -13.50 1.06
N ARG A 130 5.11 -12.49 0.51
CA ARG A 130 3.90 -12.69 -0.32
C ARG A 130 4.20 -13.46 -1.59
N ASP A 131 5.33 -13.20 -2.24
CA ASP A 131 5.73 -13.93 -3.45
C ASP A 131 6.16 -15.36 -3.12
N ARG A 132 6.80 -15.61 -1.98
CA ARG A 132 7.05 -16.98 -1.47
C ARG A 132 5.75 -17.73 -1.15
N VAL A 133 4.73 -17.05 -0.61
CA VAL A 133 3.41 -17.66 -0.36
C VAL A 133 2.72 -18.00 -1.68
N LYS A 134 2.71 -17.08 -2.65
CA LYS A 134 2.18 -17.36 -4.01
C LYS A 134 2.93 -18.50 -4.69
N LEU A 135 4.25 -18.58 -4.56
CA LEU A 135 5.06 -19.67 -5.10
C LEU A 135 4.68 -21.01 -4.45
N ARG A 136 4.56 -21.08 -3.12
CA ARG A 136 4.12 -22.29 -2.41
C ARG A 136 2.70 -22.70 -2.80
N ASP A 137 1.80 -21.75 -3.02
CA ASP A 137 0.44 -22.04 -3.44
C ASP A 137 0.39 -22.56 -4.89
N LEU A 138 1.24 -22.04 -5.78
CA LEU A 138 1.45 -22.56 -7.14
C LEU A 138 2.07 -23.97 -7.12
N GLU A 139 3.11 -24.19 -6.31
CA GLU A 139 3.74 -25.51 -6.13
C GLU A 139 2.75 -26.54 -5.56
N ARG A 140 1.91 -26.16 -4.60
CA ARG A 140 0.85 -27.02 -4.04
C ARG A 140 -0.27 -27.30 -5.03
N LYS A 141 -0.58 -26.36 -5.93
CA LYS A 141 -1.60 -26.53 -6.96
C LYS A 141 -1.10 -27.49 -8.05
N HIS A 142 0.10 -27.24 -8.59
CA HIS A 142 0.70 -28.09 -9.61
C HIS A 142 1.15 -29.45 -9.07
N GLY A 143 1.63 -29.53 -7.83
CA GLY A 143 1.97 -30.80 -7.17
C GLY A 143 0.75 -31.71 -7.00
N ARG A 144 -0.43 -31.14 -6.69
CA ARG A 144 -1.70 -31.90 -6.65
C ARG A 144 -2.16 -32.35 -8.04
N GLU A 145 -1.98 -31.50 -9.03
CA GLU A 145 -2.32 -31.79 -10.42
C GLU A 145 -1.43 -32.90 -11.01
N LEU A 146 -0.13 -32.88 -10.68
CA LEU A 146 0.83 -33.93 -11.04
C LEU A 146 0.47 -35.25 -10.36
N ALA A 147 0.19 -35.23 -9.05
CA ALA A 147 -0.24 -36.41 -8.30
C ALA A 147 -1.57 -37.00 -8.83
N ALA A 148 -2.51 -36.16 -9.25
CA ALA A 148 -3.77 -36.58 -9.86
C ALA A 148 -3.54 -37.24 -11.23
N LYS A 149 -2.68 -36.65 -12.08
CA LYS A 149 -2.29 -37.24 -13.37
C LYS A 149 -1.56 -38.57 -13.20
N THR A 150 -0.64 -38.68 -12.25
CA THR A 150 0.05 -39.94 -11.93
C THR A 150 -0.92 -41.01 -11.42
N ARG A 151 -1.92 -40.66 -10.61
CA ARG A 151 -2.98 -41.60 -10.18
C ARG A 151 -3.82 -42.08 -11.35
N GLN A 152 -4.25 -41.19 -12.25
CA GLN A 152 -5.01 -41.58 -13.44
C GLN A 152 -4.21 -42.51 -14.36
N SER A 153 -2.94 -42.21 -14.61
CA SER A 153 -2.08 -43.07 -15.44
C SER A 153 -1.87 -44.45 -14.81
N LYS A 154 -1.65 -44.52 -13.49
CA LYS A 154 -1.57 -45.81 -12.77
C LYS A 154 -2.89 -46.58 -12.82
N GLN A 155 -4.02 -45.91 -12.77
CA GLN A 155 -5.35 -46.54 -12.82
C GLN A 155 -5.70 -47.03 -14.23
N LYS A 156 -5.28 -46.30 -15.28
CA LYS A 156 -5.38 -46.75 -16.68
C LYS A 156 -4.53 -47.98 -16.93
N LEU A 157 -3.28 -48.01 -16.45
CA LEU A 157 -2.40 -49.16 -16.58
C LEU A 157 -2.98 -50.42 -15.89
N ARG A 158 -3.66 -50.26 -14.76
CA ARG A 158 -4.37 -51.35 -14.06
C ARG A 158 -5.63 -51.87 -14.76
N ARG A 159 -6.15 -51.17 -15.76
CA ARG A 159 -7.34 -51.60 -16.54
C ARG A 159 -6.95 -52.33 -17.83
N VAL A 160 -5.69 -52.25 -18.21
CA VAL A 160 -5.15 -52.86 -19.44
C VAL A 160 -4.40 -54.17 -19.16
N ALA A 161 -3.98 -54.38 -17.91
CA ALA A 161 -3.50 -55.66 -17.39
C ALA A 161 -4.66 -56.47 -16.79
#